data_AF-A0A0N8P279-F1
#
_entry.id   AF-A0A0N8P279-F1
#
_cell.length_a   1.000
_cell.length_b   1.000
_cell.length_c   1.000
_cell.angle_alpha   90.00
_cell.angle_beta   90.00
_cell.angle_gamma   90.00
#
_symmetry.space_group_name_H-M   'P 1'
#
loop_
_entity.id
_entity.type
_entity.pdbx_description
1 polymer ?
#
loop_
_entity_poly.entity_id
_entity_poly.type
_entity_poly.pdbx_seq_one_letter_code
_entity_poly.pdbx_strand_id
1 'polypeptide(L)'
;MSDNLKLIQNKKFEFIDIEKESGFVSKKPSCTPKTQTIGLSVSACKELKLETFSHCNISSISPLEETSKLYLRFNNNESSKTNFKLLKPIDGSIRSGAVISGTTILCRKVPRYNALVNKPLRDRKTELGLCSETGLMYIPLGPEFENKLMDINNAPEDKAIYKILYNGNILNIGETNNLSRRLKEKKTQGLKMHEVYYSPMNTYSDDERKNWETIHIEKYKKQFGSLPPENRQNGREIN
;
A
#
# COMPACT_ATOMS: atom_id res chain seq x y z
N MET A 1 16.78 -35.48 10.75
CA MET A 1 16.34 -36.43 9.70
C MET A 1 17.56 -37.25 9.30
N SER A 2 17.40 -38.52 8.91
CA SER A 2 18.53 -39.31 8.40
C SER A 2 18.79 -38.95 6.94
N ASP A 3 19.91 -38.29 6.67
CA ASP A 3 20.30 -37.91 5.31
C ASP A 3 20.74 -39.14 4.52
N ASN A 4 20.05 -39.42 3.42
CA ASN A 4 20.38 -40.51 2.50
C ASN A 4 21.41 -40.09 1.42
N LEU A 5 22.20 -39.05 1.68
CA LEU A 5 23.16 -38.50 0.73
C LEU A 5 24.54 -39.17 0.89
N LYS A 6 25.05 -39.76 -0.20
CA LYS A 6 26.44 -40.27 -0.25
C LYS A 6 27.40 -39.11 -0.51
N LEU A 7 28.09 -38.65 0.53
CA LEU A 7 29.15 -37.65 0.40
C LEU A 7 30.34 -38.25 -0.35
N ILE A 8 30.84 -37.54 -1.36
CA ILE A 8 31.89 -38.02 -2.29
C ILE A 8 33.30 -38.01 -1.66
N GLN A 9 33.49 -37.38 -0.49
CA GLN A 9 34.78 -37.29 0.19
C GLN A 9 34.68 -37.53 1.70
N ASN A 10 35.68 -38.22 2.27
CA ASN A 10 35.86 -38.55 3.70
C ASN A 10 36.21 -37.33 4.59
N LYS A 11 35.70 -36.14 4.30
CA LYS A 11 35.77 -35.01 5.23
C LYS A 11 34.46 -34.97 6.02
N LYS A 12 34.59 -34.83 7.34
CA LYS A 12 33.45 -34.67 8.25
C LYS A 12 32.92 -33.24 8.06
N PHE A 13 31.83 -33.10 7.30
CA PHE A 13 31.12 -31.85 7.17
C PHE A 13 30.03 -31.80 8.24
N GLU A 14 30.04 -30.75 9.06
CA GLU A 14 28.91 -30.44 9.93
C GLU A 14 27.96 -29.54 9.13
N PHE A 15 26.84 -30.11 8.68
CA PHE A 15 25.78 -29.33 8.06
C PHE A 15 24.95 -28.66 9.16
N ILE A 16 24.86 -27.33 9.09
CA ILE A 16 23.92 -26.57 9.89
C ILE A 16 22.65 -26.42 9.06
N ASP A 17 21.58 -27.07 9.49
CA ASP A 17 20.27 -26.90 8.86
C ASP A 17 19.81 -25.45 9.03
N ILE A 18 19.61 -24.76 7.90
CA ILE A 18 19.07 -23.40 7.91
C ILE A 18 17.56 -23.50 8.10
N GLU A 19 17.05 -22.92 9.19
CA GLU A 19 15.63 -22.90 9.47
C GLU A 19 14.87 -22.13 8.38
N LYS A 20 13.85 -22.77 7.81
CA LYS A 20 13.04 -22.16 6.76
C LYS A 20 12.14 -21.07 7.36
N GLU A 21 12.50 -19.80 7.19
CA GLU A 21 11.58 -18.67 7.37
C GLU A 21 10.54 -18.64 6.23
N SER A 22 9.56 -19.53 6.29
CA SER A 22 8.47 -19.58 5.33
C SER A 22 7.49 -18.41 5.54
N GLY A 23 7.72 -17.29 4.84
CA GLY A 23 6.75 -16.18 4.76
C GLY A 23 5.38 -16.54 4.14
N PHE A 24 5.21 -17.78 3.67
CA PHE A 24 3.98 -18.32 3.10
C PHE A 24 2.87 -18.62 4.13
N VAL A 25 3.22 -18.77 5.41
CA VAL A 25 2.23 -18.95 6.50
C VAL A 25 2.19 -17.68 7.34
N SER A 26 1.92 -16.54 6.70
CA SER A 26 1.36 -15.43 7.46
C SER A 26 0.02 -15.91 8.01
N LYS A 27 -0.11 -15.99 9.34
CA LYS A 27 -1.37 -16.40 10.00
C LYS A 27 -2.54 -15.52 9.56
N LYS A 28 -2.25 -14.25 9.24
CA LYS A 28 -3.27 -13.27 8.85
C LYS A 28 -3.50 -13.27 7.34
N PRO A 29 -4.76 -13.08 6.91
CA PRO A 29 -5.07 -12.95 5.48
C PRO A 29 -4.38 -11.70 4.92
N SER A 30 -3.66 -11.85 3.81
CA SER A 30 -2.92 -10.75 3.18
C SER A 30 -2.98 -10.83 1.66
N CYS A 31 -2.67 -9.71 1.02
CA CYS A 31 -2.52 -9.63 -0.42
C CYS A 31 -1.20 -8.97 -0.81
N THR A 32 -0.81 -9.12 -2.07
CA THR A 32 0.34 -8.46 -2.68
C THR A 32 -0.10 -7.85 -4.01
N PRO A 33 -0.46 -6.56 -4.01
CA PRO A 33 -0.83 -5.83 -5.22
C PRO A 33 0.34 -5.72 -6.21
N LYS A 34 0.03 -5.91 -7.49
CA LYS A 34 0.90 -5.66 -8.63
C LYS A 34 0.08 -4.98 -9.72
N THR A 35 0.76 -4.45 -10.73
CA THR A 35 0.11 -3.72 -11.82
C THR A 35 -0.98 -4.53 -12.50
N GLN A 36 -0.71 -5.79 -12.85
CA GLN A 36 -1.65 -6.62 -13.61
C GLN A 36 -2.41 -7.65 -12.77
N THR A 37 -1.97 -7.87 -11.53
CA THR A 37 -2.49 -8.94 -10.67
C THR A 37 -2.48 -8.56 -9.20
N ILE A 38 -3.38 -9.14 -8.41
CA ILE A 38 -3.28 -9.15 -6.95
C ILE A 38 -3.08 -10.59 -6.48
N GLY A 39 -1.93 -10.87 -5.86
CA GLY A 39 -1.70 -12.17 -5.22
C GLY A 39 -2.39 -12.21 -3.85
N LEU A 40 -3.08 -13.30 -3.54
CA LEU A 40 -3.74 -13.55 -2.27
C LEU A 40 -2.99 -14.66 -1.52
N SER A 41 -2.73 -14.45 -0.23
CA SER A 41 -2.07 -15.45 0.60
C SER A 41 -2.92 -16.70 0.76
N VAL A 42 -2.28 -17.82 1.13
CA VAL A 42 -2.98 -19.07 1.47
C VAL A 42 -3.99 -18.85 2.61
N SER A 43 -3.62 -18.06 3.62
CA SER A 43 -4.51 -17.66 4.71
C SER A 43 -5.74 -16.90 4.22
N ALA A 44 -5.58 -15.94 3.30
CA ALA A 44 -6.70 -15.23 2.69
C ALA A 44 -7.61 -16.17 1.88
N CYS A 45 -7.02 -17.13 1.16
CA CYS A 45 -7.77 -18.11 0.38
C CYS A 45 -8.65 -18.99 1.26
N LYS A 46 -8.12 -19.44 2.42
CA LYS A 46 -8.85 -20.24 3.40
C LYS A 46 -9.96 -19.43 4.07
N GLU A 47 -9.64 -18.24 4.55
CA GLU A 47 -10.59 -17.35 5.26
C GLU A 47 -11.79 -17.00 4.38
N LEU A 48 -11.53 -16.67 3.11
CA LEU A 48 -12.56 -16.28 2.13
C LEU A 48 -13.20 -17.47 1.41
N LYS A 49 -12.77 -18.71 1.69
CA LYS A 49 -13.22 -19.94 1.02
C LYS A 49 -13.14 -19.82 -0.51
N LEU A 50 -12.03 -19.31 -1.05
CA LEU A 50 -11.91 -18.94 -2.46
C LEU A 50 -12.01 -20.11 -3.45
N GLU A 51 -11.91 -21.34 -2.97
CA GLU A 51 -12.16 -22.54 -3.76
C GLU A 51 -13.55 -22.55 -4.41
N THR A 52 -14.55 -21.92 -3.79
CA THR A 52 -15.94 -21.89 -4.29
C THR A 52 -16.23 -20.77 -5.30
N PHE A 53 -15.27 -19.85 -5.51
CA PHE A 53 -15.45 -18.68 -6.36
C PHE A 53 -14.54 -18.69 -7.60
N SER A 54 -15.00 -18.15 -8.71
CA SER A 54 -14.22 -18.06 -9.96
C SER A 54 -13.83 -16.62 -10.31
N HIS A 55 -14.51 -15.63 -9.73
CA HIS A 55 -14.32 -14.22 -10.05
C HIS A 55 -14.43 -13.34 -8.80
N CYS A 56 -14.05 -12.06 -8.96
CA CYS A 56 -14.08 -11.06 -7.92
C CYS A 56 -14.41 -9.69 -8.52
N ASN A 57 -15.39 -8.98 -7.96
CA ASN A 57 -15.50 -7.54 -8.16
C ASN A 57 -14.63 -6.82 -7.13
N ILE A 58 -13.97 -5.75 -7.57
CA ILE A 58 -13.23 -4.85 -6.68
C ILE A 58 -13.98 -3.53 -6.64
N SER A 59 -14.40 -3.12 -5.45
CA SER A 59 -15.28 -1.96 -5.24
C SER A 59 -14.70 -1.02 -4.19
N SER A 60 -15.16 0.22 -4.20
CA SER A 60 -14.72 1.27 -3.28
C SER A 60 -15.89 2.19 -2.98
N ILE A 61 -15.82 2.87 -1.84
CA ILE A 61 -16.72 3.99 -1.55
C ILE A 61 -16.11 5.23 -2.19
N SER A 62 -16.95 6.00 -2.90
CA SER A 62 -16.57 7.24 -3.60
C SER A 62 -16.13 8.33 -2.60
N PRO A 63 -15.20 9.23 -2.96
CA PRO A 63 -14.47 9.33 -4.23
C PRO A 63 -13.30 8.33 -4.36
N LEU A 64 -12.93 7.99 -5.60
CA LEU A 64 -11.84 7.04 -5.87
C LEU A 64 -10.47 7.60 -5.53
N GLU A 65 -10.34 8.92 -5.69
CA GLU A 65 -9.14 9.70 -5.46
C GLU A 65 -8.67 9.60 -4.00
N GLU A 66 -9.62 9.53 -3.06
CA GLU A 66 -9.36 9.49 -1.62
C GLU A 66 -9.71 8.14 -0.98
N THR A 67 -10.03 7.13 -1.78
CA THR A 67 -10.52 5.87 -1.24
C THR A 67 -9.47 5.17 -0.39
N SER A 68 -9.87 4.77 0.83
CA SER A 68 -8.99 4.08 1.78
C SER A 68 -9.17 2.57 1.78
N LYS A 69 -10.18 2.05 1.07
CA LYS A 69 -10.58 0.64 1.11
C LYS A 69 -10.99 0.18 -0.27
N LEU A 70 -10.32 -0.86 -0.77
CA LEU A 70 -10.80 -1.62 -1.93
C LEU A 70 -11.40 -2.94 -1.47
N TYR A 71 -12.73 -3.01 -1.47
CA TYR A 71 -13.51 -4.16 -1.07
C TYR A 71 -13.44 -5.28 -2.11
N LEU A 72 -13.24 -6.50 -1.63
CA LEU A 72 -13.18 -7.71 -2.44
C LEU A 72 -14.53 -8.43 -2.37
N ARG A 73 -15.19 -8.58 -3.52
CA ARG A 73 -16.53 -9.18 -3.64
C ARG A 73 -16.48 -10.40 -4.56
N PHE A 74 -16.18 -11.56 -3.97
CA PHE A 74 -16.06 -12.81 -4.71
C PHE A 74 -17.42 -13.32 -5.21
N ASN A 75 -17.44 -13.89 -6.41
CA ASN A 75 -18.64 -14.36 -7.09
C ASN A 75 -18.31 -15.42 -8.16
N ASN A 76 -19.35 -15.95 -8.81
CA ASN A 76 -19.26 -16.93 -9.88
C ASN A 76 -19.84 -16.46 -11.23
N ASN A 77 -20.06 -15.15 -11.36
CA ASN A 77 -20.53 -14.57 -12.60
C ASN A 77 -19.38 -14.54 -13.62
N GLU A 78 -19.71 -14.46 -14.91
CA GLU A 78 -18.71 -14.42 -15.97
C GLU A 78 -17.78 -13.19 -15.87
N SER A 79 -16.62 -13.32 -16.52
CA SER A 79 -15.67 -12.22 -16.65
C SER A 79 -16.32 -11.04 -17.38
N SER A 80 -16.18 -9.85 -16.80
CA SER A 80 -16.70 -8.61 -17.38
C SER A 80 -15.75 -7.46 -17.12
N LYS A 81 -16.06 -6.26 -17.63
CA LYS A 81 -15.23 -5.06 -17.39
C LYS A 81 -15.03 -4.73 -15.91
N THR A 82 -15.92 -5.20 -15.04
CA THR A 82 -15.89 -4.94 -13.58
C THR A 82 -15.67 -6.22 -12.76
N ASN A 83 -15.65 -7.40 -13.40
CA ASN A 83 -15.54 -8.69 -12.74
C ASN A 83 -14.24 -9.39 -13.14
N PHE A 84 -13.29 -9.41 -12.21
CA PHE A 84 -11.94 -9.90 -12.42
C PHE A 84 -11.87 -11.41 -12.25
N LYS A 85 -11.13 -12.09 -13.13
CA LYS A 85 -10.95 -13.54 -13.06
C LYS A 85 -10.01 -13.92 -11.92
N LEU A 86 -10.44 -14.89 -11.12
CA LEU A 86 -9.63 -15.52 -10.08
C LEU A 86 -8.87 -16.71 -10.67
N LEU A 87 -7.54 -16.61 -10.73
CA LEU A 87 -6.66 -17.68 -11.14
C LEU A 87 -6.24 -18.49 -9.92
N LYS A 88 -6.42 -19.81 -10.02
CA LYS A 88 -6.04 -20.79 -9.01
C LYS A 88 -4.95 -21.71 -9.60
N PRO A 89 -4.13 -22.36 -8.75
CA PRO A 89 -3.23 -23.42 -9.19
C PRO A 89 -3.96 -24.51 -9.99
N ILE A 90 -3.23 -25.16 -10.91
CA ILE A 90 -3.78 -26.12 -11.89
C ILE A 90 -4.44 -27.33 -11.22
N ASP A 91 -3.94 -27.73 -10.06
CA ASP A 91 -4.50 -28.80 -9.23
C ASP A 91 -5.79 -28.38 -8.48
N GLY A 92 -6.27 -27.15 -8.70
CA GLY A 92 -7.40 -26.56 -7.99
C GLY A 92 -7.12 -26.27 -6.52
N SER A 93 -5.91 -26.57 -6.02
CA SER A 93 -5.60 -26.45 -4.60
C SER A 93 -5.18 -25.02 -4.26
N ILE A 94 -5.73 -24.47 -3.19
CA ILE A 94 -5.33 -23.15 -2.67
C ILE A 94 -4.01 -23.20 -1.88
N ARG A 95 -3.25 -24.30 -1.99
CA ARG A 95 -2.00 -24.53 -1.22
C ARG A 95 -0.93 -23.48 -1.53
N SER A 96 -0.98 -22.85 -2.70
CA SER A 96 -0.07 -21.80 -3.14
C SER A 96 -0.69 -20.40 -3.17
N GLY A 97 -1.94 -20.24 -2.69
CA GLY A 97 -2.70 -19.01 -2.78
C GLY A 97 -3.52 -18.90 -4.07
N ALA A 98 -4.02 -17.71 -4.36
CA ALA A 98 -4.80 -17.40 -5.56
C ALA A 98 -4.41 -16.03 -6.12
N VAL A 99 -4.74 -15.76 -7.37
CA VAL A 99 -4.39 -14.50 -8.04
C VAL A 99 -5.62 -13.88 -8.69
N ILE A 100 -5.95 -12.65 -8.33
CA ILE A 100 -6.93 -11.85 -9.10
C ILE A 100 -6.19 -11.24 -10.29
N SER A 101 -6.66 -11.49 -11.51
CA SER A 101 -6.02 -11.06 -12.74
C SER A 101 -6.71 -9.86 -13.40
N GLY A 102 -5.98 -9.10 -14.22
CA GLY A 102 -6.51 -7.99 -15.00
C GLY A 102 -6.65 -6.67 -14.22
N THR A 103 -5.84 -6.46 -13.18
CA THR A 103 -6.02 -5.34 -12.24
C THR A 103 -5.39 -4.01 -12.68
N THR A 104 -4.90 -3.91 -13.92
CA THR A 104 -4.27 -2.68 -14.47
C THR A 104 -5.17 -1.46 -14.38
N ILE A 105 -6.49 -1.65 -14.48
CA ILE A 105 -7.45 -0.56 -14.36
C ILE A 105 -7.44 0.11 -12.97
N LEU A 106 -7.08 -0.62 -11.91
CA LEU A 106 -6.98 -0.07 -10.57
C LEU A 106 -5.82 0.93 -10.47
N CYS A 107 -4.67 0.64 -11.08
CA CYS A 107 -3.56 1.59 -11.15
C CYS A 107 -3.92 2.88 -11.90
N ARG A 108 -4.86 2.81 -12.86
CA ARG A 108 -5.31 3.98 -13.63
C ARG A 108 -6.36 4.82 -12.90
N LYS A 109 -7.22 4.17 -12.12
CA LYS A 109 -8.40 4.82 -11.51
C LYS A 109 -8.26 5.11 -10.02
N VAL A 110 -7.36 4.43 -9.32
CA VAL A 110 -7.21 4.54 -7.85
C VAL A 110 -5.78 4.97 -7.55
N PRO A 111 -5.53 6.30 -7.39
CA PRO A 111 -4.19 6.84 -7.20
C PRO A 111 -3.40 6.17 -6.06
N ARG A 112 -4.04 5.92 -4.92
CA ARG A 112 -3.40 5.25 -3.76
C ARG A 112 -3.04 3.80 -4.03
N TYR A 113 -3.82 3.09 -4.84
CA TYR A 113 -3.47 1.74 -5.29
C TYR A 113 -2.24 1.78 -6.21
N ASN A 114 -2.18 2.76 -7.13
CA ASN A 114 -1.02 2.95 -7.98
C ASN A 114 0.25 3.23 -7.16
N ALA A 115 0.16 4.11 -6.15
CA ALA A 115 1.27 4.39 -5.25
C ALA A 115 1.72 3.14 -4.48
N LEU A 116 0.79 2.32 -3.98
CA LEU A 116 1.10 1.05 -3.32
C LEU A 116 1.85 0.08 -4.26
N VAL A 117 1.39 -0.06 -5.51
CA VAL A 117 2.02 -0.94 -6.51
C VAL A 117 3.42 -0.47 -6.91
N ASN A 118 3.72 0.83 -6.83
CA ASN A 118 5.04 1.38 -7.18
C ASN A 118 6.08 1.25 -6.07
N LYS A 119 5.71 0.83 -4.86
CA LYS A 119 6.67 0.54 -3.77
C LYS A 119 7.57 -0.67 -4.08
N PRO A 120 8.69 -0.88 -3.38
CA PRO A 120 9.43 -2.13 -3.44
C PRO A 120 8.55 -3.33 -3.07
N LEU A 121 8.76 -4.50 -3.68
CA LEU A 121 7.88 -5.67 -3.51
C LEU A 121 7.64 -6.06 -2.04
N ARG A 122 8.68 -5.96 -1.21
CA ARG A 122 8.62 -6.21 0.24
C ARG A 122 7.62 -5.31 0.98
N ASP A 123 7.39 -4.10 0.48
CA ASP A 123 6.54 -3.07 1.09
C ASP A 123 5.13 -3.05 0.47
N ARG A 124 4.86 -3.93 -0.51
CA ARG A 124 3.53 -4.09 -1.13
C ARG A 124 2.64 -5.07 -0.41
N LYS A 125 3.21 -5.96 0.41
CA LYS A 125 2.43 -6.96 1.14
C LYS A 125 1.58 -6.24 2.18
N THR A 126 0.28 -6.45 2.11
CA THR A 126 -0.70 -5.75 2.95
C THR A 126 -1.65 -6.75 3.57
N GLU A 127 -1.84 -6.68 4.88
CA GLU A 127 -2.88 -7.45 5.59
C GLU A 127 -4.26 -6.98 5.13
N LEU A 128 -5.17 -7.92 4.87
CA LEU A 128 -6.55 -7.59 4.53
C LEU A 128 -7.29 -7.13 5.79
N GLY A 129 -8.06 -6.06 5.67
CA GLY A 129 -8.95 -5.59 6.73
C GLY A 129 -10.34 -6.21 6.56
N LEU A 130 -11.03 -6.46 7.68
CA LEU A 130 -12.45 -6.79 7.69
C LEU A 130 -13.27 -5.53 8.00
N CYS A 131 -14.26 -5.23 7.16
CA CYS A 131 -15.17 -4.12 7.42
C CYS A 131 -16.34 -4.60 8.27
N SER A 132 -16.47 -4.07 9.48
CA SER A 132 -17.56 -4.42 10.42
C SER A 132 -18.95 -4.13 9.86
N GLU A 133 -19.10 -3.03 9.13
CA GLU A 133 -20.40 -2.59 8.58
C GLU A 133 -20.89 -3.47 7.44
N THR A 134 -20.00 -3.88 6.53
CA THR A 134 -20.37 -4.63 5.32
C THR A 134 -20.10 -6.13 5.42
N GLY A 135 -19.30 -6.56 6.40
CA GLY A 135 -18.75 -7.91 6.49
C GLY A 135 -17.74 -8.25 5.40
N LEU A 136 -17.41 -7.32 4.50
CA LEU A 136 -16.50 -7.55 3.39
C LEU A 136 -15.04 -7.33 3.81
N MET A 137 -14.15 -8.16 3.27
CA MET A 137 -12.72 -7.89 3.35
C MET A 137 -12.29 -6.85 2.32
N TYR A 138 -11.30 -6.04 2.69
CA TYR A 138 -10.78 -4.98 1.85
C TYR A 138 -9.25 -4.90 1.91
N ILE A 139 -8.68 -4.36 0.83
CA ILE A 139 -7.27 -3.94 0.78
C ILE A 139 -7.22 -2.52 1.36
N PRO A 140 -6.54 -2.30 2.51
CA PRO A 140 -6.36 -0.96 3.05
C PRO A 140 -5.40 -0.16 2.16
N LEU A 141 -5.78 1.07 1.85
CA LEU A 141 -5.01 2.04 1.08
C LEU A 141 -4.75 3.28 1.94
N GLY A 142 -3.49 3.47 2.33
CA GLY A 142 -3.05 4.70 2.99
C GLY A 142 -2.77 5.82 1.98
N PRO A 143 -2.91 7.09 2.38
CA PRO A 143 -2.40 8.22 1.61
C PRO A 143 -0.86 8.15 1.55
N GLU A 144 -0.27 8.22 0.34
CA GLU A 144 1.15 7.93 0.11
C GLU A 144 1.82 8.95 -0.82
N PHE A 145 1.31 10.18 -0.82
CA PHE A 145 1.77 11.28 -1.67
C PHE A 145 1.73 10.91 -3.17
N GLU A 146 0.63 10.32 -3.59
CA GLU A 146 0.43 9.72 -4.90
C GLU A 146 0.32 10.71 -6.07
N ASN A 147 0.03 11.99 -5.78
CA ASN A 147 -0.05 13.04 -6.80
C ASN A 147 1.24 13.88 -6.79
N LYS A 148 1.70 14.27 -7.98
CA LYS A 148 2.90 15.09 -8.17
C LYS A 148 2.53 16.45 -8.77
N LEU A 149 3.04 17.52 -8.19
CA LEU A 149 2.90 18.89 -8.63
C LEU A 149 4.27 19.49 -8.93
N MET A 150 4.46 19.93 -10.16
CA MET A 150 5.67 20.65 -10.62
C MET A 150 5.46 22.17 -10.60
N ASP A 151 4.25 22.63 -10.90
CA ASP A 151 3.91 24.05 -10.93
C ASP A 151 3.04 24.45 -9.73
N ILE A 152 3.64 25.16 -8.79
CA ILE A 152 3.02 25.60 -7.54
C ILE A 152 1.87 26.58 -7.78
N ASN A 153 1.89 27.34 -8.88
CA ASN A 153 0.85 28.32 -9.16
C ASN A 153 -0.50 27.63 -9.48
N ASN A 154 -0.45 26.38 -9.94
CA ASN A 154 -1.60 25.55 -10.28
C ASN A 154 -1.91 24.49 -9.19
N ALA A 155 -1.46 24.72 -7.96
CA ALA A 155 -1.76 23.84 -6.84
C ALA A 155 -3.27 23.83 -6.54
N PRO A 156 -3.87 22.65 -6.28
CA PRO A 156 -5.29 22.55 -5.93
C PRO A 156 -5.57 23.10 -4.52
N GLU A 157 -6.83 23.39 -4.24
CA GLU A 157 -7.29 23.87 -2.93
C GLU A 157 -7.71 22.72 -1.98
N ASP A 158 -7.22 21.51 -2.23
CA ASP A 158 -7.52 20.32 -1.43
C ASP A 158 -7.01 20.43 0.01
N LYS A 159 -7.75 19.81 0.94
CA LYS A 159 -7.17 19.34 2.20
C LYS A 159 -6.26 18.16 1.89
N ALA A 160 -5.04 18.16 2.39
CA ALA A 160 -4.05 17.18 1.97
C ALA A 160 -2.95 16.96 3.01
N ILE A 161 -2.32 15.79 2.95
CA ILE A 161 -0.92 15.65 3.34
C ILE A 161 -0.03 15.91 2.13
N TYR A 162 1.13 16.52 2.36
CA TYR A 162 2.09 16.86 1.32
C TYR A 162 3.53 16.64 1.78
N LYS A 163 4.43 16.48 0.82
CA LYS A 163 5.87 16.57 1.00
C LYS A 163 6.48 17.46 -0.07
N ILE A 164 7.44 18.28 0.34
CA ILE A 164 8.14 19.24 -0.50
C ILE A 164 9.55 18.73 -0.72
N LEU A 165 9.98 18.69 -1.98
CA LEU A 165 11.31 18.27 -2.37
C LEU A 165 12.08 19.39 -3.07
N TYR A 166 13.39 19.41 -2.84
CA TYR A 166 14.36 20.23 -3.56
C TYR A 166 15.57 19.38 -3.93
N ASN A 167 15.91 19.34 -5.22
CA ASN A 167 16.99 18.49 -5.75
C ASN A 167 16.91 17.03 -5.27
N GLY A 168 15.70 16.46 -5.25
CA GLY A 168 15.46 15.08 -4.81
C GLY A 168 15.43 14.86 -3.29
N ASN A 169 15.78 15.86 -2.48
CA ASN A 169 15.74 15.77 -1.02
C ASN A 169 14.40 16.23 -0.48
N ILE A 170 13.82 15.48 0.45
CA ILE A 170 12.60 15.87 1.16
C ILE A 170 12.97 16.94 2.18
N LEU A 171 12.46 18.16 1.99
CA LEU A 171 12.71 19.28 2.88
C LEU A 171 11.65 19.35 3.98
N ASN A 172 10.39 19.14 3.61
CA ASN A 172 9.26 19.28 4.53
C ASN A 172 8.19 18.22 4.25
N ILE A 173 7.59 17.68 5.30
CA ILE A 173 6.36 16.88 5.27
C ILE A 173 5.33 17.63 6.11
N GLY A 174 4.10 17.76 5.64
CA GLY A 174 3.06 18.43 6.40
C GLY A 174 1.64 18.06 6.03
N GLU A 175 0.67 18.48 6.84
CA GLU A 175 -0.75 18.54 6.49
C GLU A 175 -1.26 19.96 6.30
N THR A 176 -2.39 20.10 5.62
CA THR A 176 -3.06 21.38 5.42
C THR A 176 -4.53 21.20 5.07
N ASN A 177 -5.33 22.24 5.34
CA ASN A 177 -6.72 22.34 4.89
C ASN A 177 -6.87 23.00 3.50
N ASN A 178 -5.79 23.56 2.96
CA ASN A 178 -5.75 24.15 1.64
C ASN A 178 -4.31 24.11 1.14
N LEU A 179 -4.05 23.23 0.17
CA LEU A 179 -2.71 23.00 -0.36
C LEU A 179 -2.16 24.23 -1.09
N SER A 180 -2.94 24.84 -1.98
CA SER A 180 -2.53 26.03 -2.73
C SER A 180 -2.04 27.18 -1.83
N ARG A 181 -2.83 27.51 -0.81
CA ARG A 181 -2.47 28.55 0.18
C ARG A 181 -1.20 28.18 0.94
N ARG A 182 -1.09 26.95 1.43
CA ARG A 182 0.07 26.51 2.21
C ARG A 182 1.37 26.52 1.40
N LEU A 183 1.33 26.13 0.12
CA LEU A 183 2.52 26.19 -0.72
C LEU A 183 2.95 27.64 -1.00
N LYS A 184 2.01 28.58 -1.17
CA LYS A 184 2.31 30.02 -1.28
C LYS A 184 2.96 30.55 0.01
N GLU A 185 2.42 30.20 1.18
CA GLU A 185 3.01 30.55 2.48
C GLU A 185 4.46 30.05 2.60
N LYS A 186 4.73 28.78 2.25
CA LYS A 186 6.08 28.20 2.26
C LYS A 186 7.02 28.90 1.29
N LYS A 187 6.54 29.30 0.11
CA LYS A 187 7.32 30.07 -0.87
C LYS A 187 7.70 31.44 -0.31
N THR A 188 6.76 32.15 0.32
CA THR A 188 7.00 33.44 0.97
C THR A 188 7.99 33.32 2.13
N GLN A 189 8.01 32.19 2.83
CA GLN A 189 9.01 31.87 3.86
C GLN A 189 10.42 31.56 3.30
N GLY A 190 10.61 31.63 1.98
CA GLY A 190 11.89 31.39 1.32
C GLY A 190 12.20 29.92 1.06
N LEU A 191 11.24 29.00 1.24
CA LEU A 191 11.46 27.59 1.00
C LEU A 191 11.64 27.33 -0.50
N LYS A 192 12.78 26.72 -0.87
CA LYS A 192 13.03 26.29 -2.26
C LYS A 192 12.26 25.00 -2.55
N MET A 193 11.51 25.00 -3.64
CA MET A 193 10.60 23.91 -4.00
C MET A 193 10.77 23.57 -5.48
N HIS A 194 11.16 22.33 -5.77
CA HIS A 194 11.21 21.81 -7.15
C HIS A 194 10.00 20.92 -7.43
N GLU A 195 9.65 20.07 -6.48
CA GLU A 195 8.55 19.12 -6.62
C GLU A 195 7.76 19.09 -5.33
N VAL A 196 6.43 19.02 -5.44
CA VAL A 196 5.55 18.76 -4.32
C VAL A 196 4.78 17.49 -4.62
N TYR A 197 4.77 16.56 -3.67
CA TYR A 197 3.91 15.39 -3.75
C TYR A 197 2.83 15.48 -2.68
N TYR A 198 1.61 15.08 -2.99
CA TYR A 198 0.48 15.21 -2.08
C TYR A 198 -0.55 14.09 -2.22
N SER A 199 -1.35 13.89 -1.18
CA SER A 199 -2.52 13.03 -1.17
C SER A 199 -3.73 13.85 -0.72
N PRO A 200 -4.78 14.00 -1.55
CA PRO A 200 -6.04 14.60 -1.15
C PRO A 200 -6.69 13.82 -0.01
N MET A 201 -7.27 14.57 0.93
CA MET A 201 -7.86 14.09 2.16
C MET A 201 -9.04 14.99 2.58
N ASN A 202 -9.87 15.40 1.61
CA ASN A 202 -11.07 16.21 1.83
C ASN A 202 -12.14 15.45 2.63
N THR A 203 -12.23 14.13 2.50
CA THR A 203 -13.20 13.29 3.26
C THR A 203 -12.70 12.88 4.65
N TYR A 204 -11.49 13.31 5.04
CA TYR A 204 -10.87 12.96 6.31
C TYR A 204 -11.07 14.07 7.34
N SER A 205 -11.23 13.67 8.59
CA SER A 205 -11.19 14.59 9.71
C SER A 205 -9.80 15.24 9.85
N ASP A 206 -9.75 16.38 10.52
CA ASP A 206 -8.50 17.09 10.81
C ASP A 206 -7.55 16.24 11.66
N ASP A 207 -8.08 15.44 12.58
CA ASP A 207 -7.29 14.55 13.43
C ASP A 207 -6.68 13.40 12.61
N GLU A 208 -7.45 12.79 11.71
CA GLU A 208 -6.90 11.75 10.83
C GLU A 208 -5.80 12.29 9.93
N ARG A 209 -5.96 13.49 9.34
CA ARG A 209 -4.89 14.09 8.52
C ARG A 209 -3.60 14.31 9.30
N LYS A 210 -3.71 14.80 10.54
CA LYS A 210 -2.56 15.00 11.43
C LYS A 210 -1.91 13.68 11.83
N ASN A 211 -2.70 12.62 12.07
CA ASN A 211 -2.15 11.29 12.34
C ASN A 211 -1.35 10.77 11.14
N TRP A 212 -1.84 10.98 9.91
CA TRP A 212 -1.12 10.60 8.70
C TRP A 212 0.16 11.43 8.49
N GLU A 213 0.15 12.73 8.78
CA GLU A 213 1.36 13.55 8.81
C GLU A 213 2.39 12.98 9.79
N THR A 214 1.99 12.65 11.03
CA THR A 214 2.87 12.02 12.02
C THR A 214 3.48 10.74 11.49
N ILE A 215 2.66 9.81 10.97
CA ILE A 215 3.11 8.51 10.45
C ILE A 215 4.20 8.70 9.38
N HIS A 216 4.03 9.67 8.47
CA HIS A 216 5.01 9.92 7.41
C HIS A 216 6.29 10.60 7.92
N ILE A 217 6.19 11.50 8.90
CA ILE A 217 7.37 12.09 9.57
C ILE A 217 8.16 11.03 10.32
N GLU A 218 7.49 10.13 11.06
CA GLU A 218 8.13 9.04 11.79
C GLU A 218 8.81 8.05 10.84
N LYS A 219 8.16 7.72 9.72
CA LYS A 219 8.75 6.89 8.68
C LYS A 219 10.02 7.51 8.10
N TYR A 220 10.02 8.82 7.86
CA TYR A 220 11.21 9.56 7.44
C TYR A 220 12.30 9.49 8.51
N LYS A 221 11.97 9.80 9.77
CA LYS A 221 12.91 9.78 10.90
C LYS A 221 13.54 8.40 11.09
N LYS A 222 12.76 7.33 10.95
CA LYS A 222 13.25 5.95 11.02
C LYS A 222 14.26 5.64 9.90
N GLN A 223 14.07 6.22 8.72
CA GLN A 223 14.94 5.99 7.56
C GLN A 223 16.22 6.83 7.59
N PHE A 224 16.15 8.09 8.04
CA PHE A 224 17.25 9.06 7.94
C PHE A 224 17.85 9.48 9.28
N GLY A 225 17.26 9.07 10.41
CA GLY A 225 17.73 9.38 11.76
C GLY A 225 17.34 10.76 12.29
N SER A 226 16.83 11.66 11.45
CA SER A 226 16.43 13.02 11.82
C SER A 226 15.09 13.43 11.21
N LEU A 227 14.56 14.56 11.66
CA LEU A 227 13.44 15.22 10.98
C LEU A 227 13.84 15.70 9.58
N PRO A 228 12.88 15.87 8.65
CA PRO A 228 13.12 16.66 7.45
C PRO A 228 13.66 18.06 7.83
N PRO A 229 14.62 18.63 7.08
CA PRO A 229 15.32 19.85 7.47
C PRO A 229 14.43 21.04 7.87
N GLU A 230 13.23 21.13 7.28
CA GLU A 230 12.32 22.26 7.45
C GLU A 230 11.09 21.90 8.32
N ASN A 231 11.09 20.72 8.94
CA ASN A 231 10.16 20.36 9.99
C ASN A 231 10.74 20.76 11.36
N ARG A 232 10.18 21.81 11.97
CA ARG A 232 10.63 22.33 13.28
C ARG A 232 10.23 21.46 14.47
N GLN A 233 9.21 20.63 14.31
CA GLN A 233 8.66 19.76 15.33
C GLN A 233 8.25 18.42 14.72
N ASN A 234 8.19 17.38 15.55
CA ASN A 234 7.53 16.13 15.21
C ASN A 234 6.04 16.39 14.92
N GLY A 235 5.36 15.40 14.30
CA GLY A 235 3.90 15.38 14.28
C GLY A 235 3.31 15.26 15.70
N ARG A 236 1.98 15.14 15.82
CA ARG A 236 1.33 14.86 17.12
C ARG A 236 1.86 13.56 17.71
N GLU A 237 2.07 13.51 19.03
CA GLU A 237 2.27 12.24 19.74
C GLU A 237 1.03 11.36 19.54
N ILE A 238 1.21 10.19 18.95
CA ILE A 238 0.16 9.17 18.86
C ILE A 238 0.19 8.42 20.19
N ASN A 239 -0.75 8.74 21.09
CA ASN A 239 -1.00 7.97 22.30
C ASN A 239 -1.77 6.68 21.99
#